data_AF-A0A434W7E2-F1
#
_entry.id   AF-A0A434W7E2-F1
#
_cell.length_a   1.000
_cell.length_b   1.000
_cell.length_c   1.000
_cell.angle_alpha   90.00
_cell.angle_beta   90.00
_cell.angle_gamma   90.00
#
_symmetry.space_group_name_H-M   'P 1'
#
loop_
_entity.id
_entity.type
_entity.pdbx_description
1 polymer ?
#
loop_
_entity_poly.entity_id
_entity_poly.type
_entity_poly.pdbx_seq_one_letter_code
_entity_poly.pdbx_strand_id
1 'polypeptide(L)'
;MRKLLFESLIRPPLTERPPQVSDAAVDELARALDGAALRRLGRSLSIRAIDAGSCNGCELEMHALNNAFYDIERFGFRFVASPRHADVLLVTGPVTKNMREAL
;
A
#
# COMPACT_ATOMS: atom_id res chain seq x y z
N MET A 1 29.22 17.73 -4.42
CA MET A 1 27.82 18.18 -4.59
C MET A 1 27.50 18.67 -6.01
N ARG A 2 28.26 19.59 -6.61
CA ARG A 2 28.01 20.05 -8.00
C ARG A 2 27.91 18.93 -9.04
N LYS A 3 28.81 17.94 -8.99
CA LYS A 3 28.81 16.79 -9.93
C LYS A 3 27.50 15.99 -9.89
N LEU A 4 27.01 15.65 -8.69
CA LEU A 4 25.74 14.93 -8.50
C LEU A 4 24.55 15.75 -9.01
N LEU A 5 24.54 17.07 -8.80
CA LEU A 5 23.48 17.96 -9.30
C LEU A 5 23.45 17.99 -10.84
N PHE A 6 24.60 18.11 -11.50
CA PHE A 6 24.67 18.07 -12.97
C PHE A 6 24.31 16.69 -13.52
N GLU A 7 24.69 15.62 -12.81
CA GLU A 7 24.41 14.24 -13.21
C GLU A 7 22.91 13.92 -13.09
N SER A 8 22.22 14.42 -12.06
CA SER A 8 20.76 14.29 -11.90
C SER A 8 19.94 15.12 -12.89
N LEU A 9 20.50 16.19 -13.47
CA LEU A 9 19.84 16.98 -14.52
C LEU A 9 19.84 16.29 -15.88
N ILE A 10 20.83 15.43 -16.13
CA ILE A 10 21.07 14.80 -17.43
C ILE A 10 20.61 13.34 -17.44
N ARG A 11 20.69 12.64 -16.31
CA ARG A 11 20.28 11.25 -16.23
C ARG A 11 18.75 11.13 -16.22
N PRO A 12 18.18 10.29 -17.10
CA PRO A 12 16.77 9.95 -17.00
C PRO A 12 16.51 9.21 -15.68
N PRO A 13 15.26 9.21 -15.18
CA PRO A 13 14.88 8.39 -14.05
C PRO A 13 15.30 6.93 -14.29
N LEU A 14 15.88 6.28 -13.28
CA LEU A 14 16.25 4.85 -13.35
C LEU A 14 15.02 3.92 -13.21
N THR A 15 13.83 4.49 -13.10
CA THR A 15 12.56 3.79 -12.93
C THR A 15 11.98 3.38 -14.28
N GLU A 16 11.40 2.18 -14.35
CA GLU A 16 10.59 1.78 -15.48
C GLU A 16 9.35 2.67 -15.63
N ARG A 17 8.79 2.73 -16.84
CA ARG A 17 7.54 3.45 -17.06
C ARG A 17 6.41 2.68 -16.36
N PRO A 18 5.46 3.38 -15.72
CA PRO A 18 4.30 2.72 -15.15
C PRO A 18 3.50 2.02 -16.27
N PRO A 19 2.82 0.90 -15.96
CA PRO A 19 1.93 0.25 -16.91
C PRO A 19 0.85 1.23 -17.37
N GLN A 20 0.40 1.10 -18.62
CA GLN A 20 -0.75 1.85 -19.10
C GLN A 20 -2.01 1.29 -18.44
N VAL A 21 -2.65 2.12 -17.62
CA VAL A 21 -3.89 1.77 -16.92
C VAL A 21 -5.06 2.40 -17.67
N SER A 22 -6.10 1.62 -17.96
CA SER A 22 -7.35 2.11 -18.54
C SER A 22 -8.31 2.52 -17.44
N ASP A 23 -8.80 3.76 -17.48
CA ASP A 23 -9.79 4.27 -16.51
C ASP A 23 -11.03 3.37 -16.43
N ALA A 24 -11.52 2.89 -17.58
CA ALA A 24 -12.66 1.97 -17.63
C ALA A 24 -12.41 0.65 -16.90
N ALA A 25 -11.19 0.11 -16.99
CA ALA A 25 -10.80 -1.11 -16.28
C ALA A 25 -10.70 -0.87 -14.76
N VAL A 26 -10.22 0.32 -14.36
CA VAL A 26 -10.18 0.71 -12.94
C VAL A 26 -11.59 0.86 -12.38
N ASP A 27 -12.52 1.48 -13.11
CA ASP A 27 -13.90 1.65 -12.70
C ASP A 27 -14.67 0.32 -12.61
N GLU A 28 -14.38 -0.62 -13.52
CA GLU A 28 -14.91 -1.98 -13.44
C GLU A 28 -14.39 -2.71 -12.19
N LEU A 29 -13.08 -2.65 -11.93
CA LEU A 29 -12.47 -3.24 -10.75
C LEU A 29 -13.03 -2.62 -9.46
N ALA A 30 -13.19 -1.31 -9.42
CA ALA A 30 -13.75 -0.57 -8.29
C ALA A 30 -15.15 -1.07 -7.95
N ARG A 31 -16.04 -1.16 -8.96
CA ARG A 31 -17.41 -1.65 -8.76
C ARG A 31 -17.46 -3.11 -8.32
N ALA A 32 -16.60 -3.96 -8.88
CA ALA A 32 -16.50 -5.36 -8.48
C ALA A 32 -16.05 -5.50 -7.02
N LEU A 33 -15.06 -4.70 -6.62
CA LEU A 33 -14.56 -4.63 -5.26
C LEU A 33 -15.62 -4.12 -4.29
N ASP A 34 -16.29 -3.01 -4.61
CA ASP A 34 -17.37 -2.45 -3.78
C ASP A 34 -18.48 -3.46 -3.55
N GLY A 35 -18.91 -4.16 -4.62
CA GLY A 35 -19.89 -5.23 -4.52
C GLY A 35 -19.43 -6.37 -3.61
N ALA A 36 -18.15 -6.74 -3.67
CA ALA A 36 -17.59 -7.76 -2.79
C ALA A 36 -17.47 -7.30 -1.33
N ALA A 37 -17.03 -6.06 -1.11
CA ALA A 37 -16.89 -5.44 0.21
C ALA A 37 -18.26 -5.29 0.89
N LEU A 38 -19.28 -4.80 0.18
CA LEU A 38 -20.65 -4.69 0.70
C LEU A 38 -21.23 -6.05 1.09
N ARG A 39 -21.02 -7.10 0.27
CA ARG A 39 -21.52 -8.45 0.57
C ARG A 39 -20.83 -9.11 1.76
N ARG A 40 -19.53 -8.86 1.96
CA ARG A 40 -18.72 -9.54 2.99
C ARG A 40 -18.61 -8.76 4.30
N LEU A 41 -18.48 -7.44 4.22
CA LEU A 41 -18.18 -6.55 5.34
C LEU A 41 -19.32 -5.57 5.61
N GLY A 42 -20.07 -5.16 4.58
CA GLY A 42 -21.11 -4.12 4.68
C GLY A 42 -20.55 -2.70 4.92
N ARG A 43 -19.22 -2.55 4.92
CA ARG A 43 -18.48 -1.30 5.19
C ARG A 43 -17.07 -1.36 4.58
N SER A 44 -16.34 -0.26 4.71
CA SER A 44 -14.91 -0.19 4.37
C SER A 44 -14.03 -1.11 5.23
N LEU A 45 -12.89 -1.53 4.69
CA LEU A 45 -11.93 -2.43 5.35
C LEU A 45 -10.81 -1.62 6.02
N SER A 46 -10.65 -1.81 7.32
CA SER A 46 -9.58 -1.22 8.13
C SER A 46 -8.42 -2.20 8.30
N ILE A 47 -7.21 -1.79 7.91
CA ILE A 47 -6.01 -2.63 7.87
C ILE A 47 -5.01 -2.16 8.92
N ARG A 48 -4.48 -3.08 9.74
CA ARG A 48 -3.32 -2.81 10.60
C ARG A 48 -2.09 -3.50 10.03
N ALA A 49 -1.13 -2.71 9.55
CA ALA A 49 0.15 -3.22 9.05
C ALA A 49 1.11 -3.58 10.19
N ILE A 50 1.59 -4.82 10.26
CA ILE A 50 2.54 -5.28 11.28
C ILE A 50 3.84 -5.64 10.57
N ASP A 51 4.89 -4.87 10.87
CA ASP A 51 6.25 -5.23 10.50
C ASP A 51 6.75 -6.34 11.43
N ALA A 52 6.95 -7.55 10.88
CA ALA A 52 7.45 -8.70 11.62
C ALA A 52 8.93 -9.03 11.34
N GLY A 53 9.64 -8.19 10.59
CA GLY A 53 11.01 -8.44 10.12
C GLY A 53 11.32 -7.91 8.73
N SER A 54 10.58 -6.91 8.26
CA SER A 54 10.65 -6.35 6.92
C SER A 54 11.98 -5.62 6.67
N CYS A 55 12.28 -5.40 5.39
CA CYS A 55 13.35 -4.52 4.92
C CYS A 55 12.87 -3.08 4.70
N ASN A 56 11.70 -2.70 5.23
CA ASN A 56 11.03 -1.41 5.05
C ASN A 56 10.51 -1.14 3.61
N GLY A 57 10.73 -2.06 2.66
CA GLY A 57 10.23 -1.91 1.29
C GLY A 57 8.70 -1.94 1.22
N CYS A 58 8.07 -2.93 1.87
CA CYS A 58 6.61 -3.04 1.92
C CYS A 58 5.98 -1.80 2.58
N GLU A 59 6.60 -1.26 3.61
CA GLU A 59 6.11 -0.09 4.35
C GLU A 59 6.14 1.17 3.49
N LEU A 60 7.20 1.35 2.69
CA LEU A 60 7.27 2.44 1.71
C LEU A 60 6.16 2.35 0.67
N GLU A 61 5.87 1.15 0.16
CA GLU A 61 4.76 0.94 -0.78
C GLU A 61 3.40 1.16 -0.12
N MET A 62 3.20 0.72 1.12
CA MET A 62 1.98 1.02 1.88
C MET A 62 1.81 2.52 2.07
N HIS A 63 2.88 3.25 2.39
CA HIS A 63 2.82 4.71 2.45
C HIS A 63 2.50 5.34 1.08
N ALA A 64 3.06 4.81 0.00
CA ALA A 64 2.74 5.27 -1.35
C ALA A 64 1.26 5.06 -1.67
N LEU A 65 0.66 3.91 -1.33
CA LEU A 65 -0.76 3.64 -1.56
C LEU A 65 -1.70 4.65 -0.88
N ASN A 66 -1.28 5.27 0.23
CA ASN A 66 -2.07 6.27 0.95
C ASN A 66 -1.91 7.69 0.39
N ASN A 67 -1.02 7.93 -0.58
CA ASN A 67 -0.84 9.26 -1.15
C ASN A 67 -1.94 9.59 -2.16
N ALA A 68 -2.05 10.86 -2.54
CA ALA A 68 -3.07 11.34 -3.48
C ALA A 68 -2.92 10.79 -4.91
N PHE A 69 -1.78 10.20 -5.26
CA PHE A 69 -1.55 9.62 -6.59
C PHE A 69 -2.24 8.25 -6.72
N TYR A 70 -2.11 7.41 -5.69
CA TYR A 70 -2.73 6.07 -5.68
C TYR A 70 -4.09 6.04 -4.98
N ASP A 71 -4.26 6.84 -3.94
CA ASP A 71 -5.50 7.09 -3.20
C ASP A 71 -6.31 5.82 -2.94
N ILE A 72 -5.72 4.90 -2.17
CA ILE A 72 -6.38 3.61 -1.87
C ILE A 72 -7.67 3.78 -1.04
N GLU A 73 -7.82 4.90 -0.32
CA GLU A 73 -9.00 5.19 0.48
C GLU A 73 -10.27 5.34 -0.37
N ARG A 74 -10.16 5.78 -1.62
CA ARG A 74 -11.30 5.86 -2.56
C ARG A 74 -11.98 4.51 -2.81
N PHE A 75 -11.25 3.42 -2.61
CA PHE A 75 -11.74 2.04 -2.77
C PHE A 75 -12.21 1.42 -1.45
N GLY A 76 -12.33 2.21 -0.38
CA GLY A 76 -12.80 1.74 0.91
C GLY A 76 -11.77 0.96 1.71
N PHE A 77 -10.48 1.10 1.43
CA PHE A 77 -9.40 0.58 2.27
C PHE A 77 -8.75 1.68 3.08
N ARG A 78 -8.46 1.44 4.35
CA ARG A 78 -7.74 2.42 5.17
C ARG A 78 -6.76 1.74 6.11
N PHE A 79 -5.63 2.39 6.36
CA PHE A 79 -4.70 1.93 7.38
C PHE A 79 -5.03 2.53 8.74
N VAL A 80 -5.03 1.71 9.78
CA VAL A 80 -5.30 2.12 11.16
C VAL A 80 -4.08 1.87 12.05
N ALA A 81 -3.86 2.77 13.01
CA ALA A 81 -2.70 2.69 13.90
C ALA A 81 -2.82 1.63 15.00
N SER A 82 -4.06 1.27 15.38
CA SER A 82 -4.33 0.34 16.48
C SER A 82 -5.00 -0.93 15.98
N PRO A 83 -4.54 -2.12 16.41
CA PRO A 83 -5.20 -3.39 16.07
C PRO A 83 -6.65 -3.45 16.60
N ARG A 84 -6.99 -2.67 17.63
CA ARG A 84 -8.37 -2.60 18.15
C ARG A 84 -9.38 -2.02 17.16
N HIS A 85 -8.91 -1.30 16.14
CA HIS A 85 -9.74 -0.70 15.10
C HIS A 85 -9.60 -1.42 13.75
N ALA A 86 -8.84 -2.52 13.70
CA ALA A 86 -8.54 -3.23 12.47
C ALA A 86 -9.56 -4.33 12.21
N ASP A 87 -9.93 -4.50 10.94
CA ASP A 87 -10.66 -5.67 10.45
C ASP A 87 -9.68 -6.80 10.09
N VAL A 88 -8.50 -6.45 9.58
CA VAL A 88 -7.45 -7.41 9.20
C VAL A 88 -6.06 -6.93 9.59
N LEU A 89 -5.16 -7.89 9.80
CA LEU A 89 -3.73 -7.65 9.99
C LEU A 89 -2.99 -7.93 8.69
N LEU A 90 -2.15 -6.99 8.25
CA LEU A 90 -1.26 -7.17 7.10
C LEU A 90 0.17 -7.31 7.63
N VAL A 91 0.69 -8.53 7.62
CA VAL A 91 2.02 -8.85 8.18
C VAL A 91 3.08 -8.80 7.09
N THR A 92 4.18 -8.09 7.32
CA THR A 92 5.28 -7.94 6.37
C THR A 92 6.59 -8.52 6.91
N GLY A 93 7.44 -9.00 5.99
CA GLY A 93 8.75 -9.58 6.29
C GLY A 93 8.73 -11.04 6.80
N PRO A 94 9.91 -11.68 6.91
CA PRO A 94 10.05 -12.99 7.54
C PRO A 94 9.92 -12.85 9.06
N VAL A 95 8.81 -13.33 9.62
CA VAL A 95 8.51 -13.28 11.06
C VAL A 95 9.74 -13.68 11.89
N THR A 96 10.39 -12.70 12.51
CA THR A 96 11.63 -12.92 13.26
C THR A 96 11.36 -13.62 14.58
N LYS A 97 12.40 -14.21 15.17
CA LYS A 97 12.29 -14.88 16.49
C LYS A 97 11.73 -13.97 17.57
N ASN A 98 12.06 -12.67 17.54
CA ASN A 98 11.60 -11.68 18.50
C ASN A 98 10.10 -11.35 18.33
N MET A 99 9.53 -11.62 17.16
CA MET A 99 8.10 -11.42 16.87
C MET A 99 7.24 -12.63 17.24
N ARG A 100 7.83 -13.75 17.67
CA ARG A 100 7.10 -15.00 17.97
C ARG A 100 5.97 -14.84 19.00
N GLU A 101 6.16 -14.00 20.01
CA GLU A 101 5.15 -13.76 21.05
C GLU A 101 4.31 -12.51 20.78
N ALA A 102 4.87 -11.55 20.03
CA ALA A 102 4.24 -10.25 19.80
C ALA A 102 3.26 -10.22 18.61
N LEU A 103 3.40 -11.16 17.66
CA LEU A 103 2.51 -11.32 16.51
C LEU A 103 1.30 -12.20 16.86
#